data_AF-A0A6V2BH77-F1
#
_entry.id   AF-A0A6V2BH77-F1
#
_cell.length_a   1.000
_cell.length_b   1.000
_cell.length_c   1.000
_cell.angle_alpha   90.00
_cell.angle_beta   90.00
_cell.angle_gamma   90.00
#
_symmetry.space_group_name_H-M   'P 1'
#
loop_
_entity.id
_entity.type
_entity.pdbx_description
1 polymer ?
#
loop_
_entity_poly.entity_id
_entity_poly.type
_entity_poly.pdbx_seq_one_letter_code
_entity_poly.pdbx_strand_id
1 'polypeptide(L)'
;MEALTAWIVSQLKSSSGNTIGLAIPAMTALMGATEARHLFAASGGIKYLSRQLRSGGKKQASAKTSSDKKPKTPASVQQLYELTFCLWTMTYELEGSANIRADFAKDGLAVAALTELVSVAPREKVVRVALAGLKNLAICTSENDAGPAGTPTIDGAVFLNDMIACGLMKAIDFLKDRQFTDPDVVEDVTILHKLLAKNYKDLTRWEVYQNEIESGHLQWGSVHTEAFFKENASMMEGSDGDFRIVKVLIALLSSKDEDVAAIACYDIGEFVRHYPNGRAIAKRLGAKELVMPLIEHENADVQRHALQCVSKIMVQNWEFVK
;
A
#
# COMPACT_ATOMS: atom_id res chain seq x y z
N MET A 1 -27.75 -15.32 1.69
CA MET A 1 -26.45 -14.86 1.14
C MET A 1 -25.82 -13.84 2.07
N GLU A 2 -26.52 -12.77 2.42
CA GLU A 2 -26.05 -11.69 3.32
C GLU A 2 -25.47 -12.19 4.66
N ALA A 3 -26.18 -13.06 5.38
CA ALA A 3 -25.69 -13.58 6.67
C ALA A 3 -24.37 -14.36 6.55
N LEU A 4 -24.19 -15.12 5.45
CA LEU A 4 -22.96 -15.86 5.18
C LEU A 4 -21.81 -14.90 4.83
N THR A 5 -22.09 -13.89 4.01
CA THR A 5 -21.12 -12.82 3.68
C THR A 5 -20.67 -12.08 4.93
N ALA A 6 -21.61 -11.66 5.78
CA ALA A 6 -21.32 -10.99 7.04
C ALA A 6 -20.46 -11.86 7.97
N TRP A 7 -20.77 -13.16 8.06
CA TRP A 7 -19.98 -14.10 8.83
C TRP A 7 -18.54 -14.21 8.28
N ILE A 8 -18.35 -14.39 6.97
CA ILE A 8 -17.00 -14.48 6.37
C ILE A 8 -16.20 -13.20 6.60
N VAL A 9 -16.81 -12.02 6.40
CA VAL A 9 -16.15 -10.74 6.65
C VAL A 9 -15.77 -10.58 8.13
N SER A 10 -16.62 -11.06 9.05
CA SER A 10 -16.28 -11.08 10.48
C SER A 10 -15.08 -11.97 10.78
N GLN A 11 -14.94 -13.10 10.07
CA GLN A 11 -13.77 -13.98 10.19
C GLN A 11 -12.52 -13.27 9.64
N LEU A 12 -12.60 -12.63 8.46
CA LEU A 12 -11.47 -11.87 7.90
C LEU A 12 -11.04 -10.69 8.79
N LYS A 13 -11.98 -10.07 9.53
CA LYS A 13 -11.70 -8.99 10.46
C LYS A 13 -11.04 -9.46 11.76
N SER A 14 -11.49 -10.59 12.31
CA SER A 14 -11.12 -11.06 13.65
C SER A 14 -9.96 -12.06 13.69
N SER A 15 -9.69 -12.75 12.58
CA SER A 15 -8.83 -13.92 12.58
C SER A 15 -7.34 -13.58 12.60
N SER A 16 -6.60 -14.27 13.48
CA SER A 16 -5.20 -14.60 13.25
C SER A 16 -5.18 -15.76 12.23
N GLY A 17 -4.22 -15.77 11.30
CA GLY A 17 -4.26 -16.54 10.03
C GLY A 17 -4.78 -18.00 10.05
N ASN A 18 -4.75 -18.68 11.20
CA ASN A 18 -5.20 -20.06 11.37
C ASN A 18 -6.72 -20.28 11.26
N THR A 19 -7.58 -19.35 11.72
CA THR A 19 -9.04 -19.51 11.63
C THR A 19 -9.60 -19.15 10.26
N ILE A 20 -8.81 -18.44 9.44
CA ILE A 20 -9.19 -18.05 8.08
C ILE A 20 -9.33 -19.26 7.18
N GLY A 21 -8.48 -20.28 7.36
CA GLY A 21 -8.53 -21.50 6.57
C GLY A 21 -9.91 -22.17 6.58
N LEU A 22 -10.66 -22.05 7.68
CA LEU A 22 -12.01 -22.59 7.81
C LEU A 22 -13.06 -21.81 7.01
N ALA A 23 -12.83 -20.51 6.79
CA ALA A 23 -13.73 -19.65 6.03
C ALA A 23 -13.48 -19.71 4.52
N ILE A 24 -12.30 -20.18 4.08
CA ILE A 24 -11.91 -20.19 2.67
C ILE A 24 -12.90 -20.95 1.77
N PRO A 25 -13.29 -22.21 2.07
CA PRO A 25 -14.20 -22.94 1.17
C PRO A 25 -15.52 -22.22 0.96
N ALA A 26 -16.09 -21.65 2.03
CA ALA A 26 -17.32 -20.86 1.95
C ALA A 26 -17.11 -19.55 1.17
N MET A 27 -15.97 -18.90 1.33
CA MET A 27 -15.60 -17.71 0.57
C MET A 27 -15.41 -18.01 -0.91
N THR A 28 -14.70 -19.08 -1.27
CA THR A 28 -14.53 -19.51 -2.67
C THR A 28 -15.86 -19.83 -3.32
N ALA A 29 -16.79 -20.47 -2.60
CA ALA A 29 -18.15 -20.71 -3.09
C ALA A 29 -18.91 -19.39 -3.32
N LEU A 30 -18.80 -18.41 -2.41
CA LEU A 30 -19.39 -17.08 -2.61
C LEU A 30 -18.82 -16.36 -3.84
N MET A 31 -17.52 -16.49 -4.11
CA MET A 31 -16.89 -15.85 -5.27
C MET A 31 -17.46 -16.34 -6.61
N GLY A 32 -18.20 -17.46 -6.63
CA GLY A 32 -18.87 -17.96 -7.84
C GLY A 32 -20.07 -17.14 -8.32
N ALA A 33 -20.68 -16.32 -7.45
CA ALA A 33 -21.88 -15.54 -7.79
C ALA A 33 -21.61 -14.03 -7.79
N THR A 34 -22.03 -13.32 -8.85
CA THR A 34 -21.86 -11.87 -8.97
C THR A 34 -22.49 -11.11 -7.81
N GLU A 35 -23.74 -11.41 -7.46
CA GLU A 35 -24.44 -10.76 -6.32
C GLU A 35 -23.68 -10.93 -5.00
N ALA A 36 -23.09 -12.11 -4.77
CA ALA A 36 -22.29 -12.39 -3.59
C ALA A 36 -20.99 -11.58 -3.56
N ARG A 37 -20.33 -11.40 -4.72
CA ARG A 37 -19.14 -10.54 -4.84
C ARG A 37 -19.47 -9.10 -4.48
N HIS A 38 -20.57 -8.55 -4.97
CA HIS A 38 -21.00 -7.18 -4.65
C HIS A 38 -21.33 -7.00 -3.16
N LEU A 39 -22.08 -7.95 -2.56
CA LEU A 39 -22.35 -7.93 -1.11
C LEU A 39 -21.07 -8.04 -0.27
N PHE A 40 -20.11 -8.85 -0.73
CA PHE A 40 -18.82 -9.03 -0.06
C PHE A 40 -17.99 -7.75 -0.11
N ALA A 41 -17.89 -7.10 -1.27
CA ALA A 41 -17.25 -5.79 -1.43
C ALA A 41 -17.90 -4.73 -0.53
N ALA A 42 -19.22 -4.57 -0.61
CA ALA A 42 -19.96 -3.59 0.20
C ALA A 42 -19.79 -3.78 1.71
N SER A 43 -19.50 -5.01 2.16
CA SER A 43 -19.20 -5.32 3.56
C SER A 43 -17.74 -5.03 3.97
N GLY A 44 -16.92 -4.48 3.08
CA GLY A 44 -15.48 -4.22 3.26
C GLY A 44 -14.61 -5.46 3.04
N GLY A 45 -15.12 -6.48 2.35
CA GLY A 45 -14.44 -7.77 2.15
C GLY A 45 -13.08 -7.63 1.46
N ILE A 46 -12.96 -6.79 0.44
CA ILE A 46 -11.70 -6.50 -0.28
C ILE A 46 -10.63 -6.02 0.71
N LYS A 47 -10.95 -5.01 1.53
CA LYS A 47 -10.04 -4.46 2.54
C LYS A 47 -9.54 -5.51 3.51
N TYR A 48 -10.44 -6.32 4.09
CA TYR A 48 -10.05 -7.31 5.08
C TYR A 48 -9.30 -8.48 4.45
N LEU A 49 -9.66 -8.90 3.24
CA LEU A 49 -8.95 -9.94 2.49
C LEU A 49 -7.50 -9.51 2.18
N SER A 50 -7.30 -8.31 1.66
CA SER A 50 -5.97 -7.75 1.37
C SER A 50 -5.09 -7.65 2.62
N ARG A 51 -5.67 -7.28 3.77
CA ARG A 51 -4.96 -7.27 5.07
C ARG A 51 -4.47 -8.66 5.49
N GLN A 52 -5.24 -9.70 5.21
CA GLN A 52 -4.88 -11.06 5.57
C GLN A 52 -3.75 -11.62 4.70
N LEU A 53 -3.74 -11.27 3.40
CA LEU A 53 -2.64 -11.60 2.50
C LEU A 53 -1.30 -11.00 2.98
N ARG A 54 -1.30 -9.74 3.42
CA ARG A 54 -0.07 -9.08 3.94
C ARG A 54 0.37 -9.56 5.31
N SER A 55 -0.58 -9.99 6.16
CA SER A 55 -0.28 -10.47 7.51
C SER A 55 0.53 -11.78 7.54
N GLY A 56 0.63 -12.50 6.41
CA GLY A 56 1.40 -13.72 6.25
C GLY A 56 2.87 -13.55 5.83
N GLY A 57 3.26 -12.37 5.31
CA GLY A 57 4.56 -12.16 4.64
C GLY A 57 5.70 -11.64 5.53
N LYS A 58 5.39 -10.93 6.63
CA LYS A 58 6.44 -10.30 7.46
C LYS A 58 7.08 -11.26 8.47
N LYS A 59 8.02 -12.06 7.98
CA LYS A 59 9.19 -12.54 8.75
C LYS A 59 10.40 -12.62 7.81
N GLN A 60 11.25 -11.59 7.80
CA GLN A 60 12.72 -11.67 7.71
C GLN A 60 13.35 -10.27 7.50
N ALA A 61 13.33 -9.44 8.54
CA ALA A 61 14.39 -8.47 8.84
C ALA A 61 14.10 -7.91 10.25
N SER A 62 15.12 -7.85 11.10
CA SER A 62 15.15 -7.24 12.44
C SER A 62 14.03 -7.60 13.43
N ALA A 63 14.29 -8.60 14.29
CA ALA A 63 14.06 -8.49 15.74
C ALA A 63 14.61 -9.74 16.45
N LYS A 64 15.82 -9.62 16.99
CA LYS A 64 16.16 -10.32 18.24
C LYS A 64 15.44 -9.56 19.36
N THR A 65 15.02 -10.32 20.38
CA THR A 65 14.51 -9.90 21.70
C THR A 65 13.12 -9.25 21.80
N SER A 66 12.09 -10.07 22.02
CA SER A 66 11.28 -10.04 23.25
C SER A 66 10.37 -11.27 23.34
N SER A 67 10.49 -11.99 24.45
CA SER A 67 9.72 -13.19 24.81
C SER A 67 8.34 -12.79 25.30
N ASP A 68 7.27 -13.20 24.59
CA ASP A 68 5.94 -13.59 25.14
C ASP A 68 4.77 -13.54 24.13
N LYS A 69 5.00 -13.32 22.83
CA LYS A 69 3.97 -13.55 21.81
C LYS A 69 4.15 -14.92 21.17
N LYS A 70 3.16 -15.81 21.35
CA LYS A 70 3.06 -17.09 20.59
C LYS A 70 3.35 -16.81 19.11
N PRO A 71 4.30 -17.52 18.48
CA PRO A 71 4.63 -17.29 17.08
C PRO A 71 3.38 -17.58 16.24
N LYS A 72 2.90 -16.58 15.50
CA LYS A 72 1.88 -16.80 14.47
C LYS A 72 2.45 -17.79 13.45
N THR A 73 1.74 -18.88 13.20
CA THR A 73 2.05 -19.83 12.13
C THR A 73 1.95 -19.08 10.80
N PRO A 74 2.96 -19.14 9.93
CA PRO A 74 2.88 -18.52 8.60
C PRO A 74 1.76 -19.17 7.80
N ALA A 75 1.07 -18.39 6.97
CA ALA A 75 0.03 -18.91 6.08
C ALA A 75 0.62 -19.96 5.14
N SER A 76 -0.10 -21.06 4.93
CA SER A 76 0.34 -22.07 3.97
C SER A 76 0.29 -21.50 2.55
N VAL A 77 1.12 -22.01 1.64
CA VAL A 77 1.08 -21.64 0.21
C VAL A 77 -0.32 -21.85 -0.38
N GLN A 78 -1.02 -22.90 0.04
CA GLN A 78 -2.38 -23.18 -0.42
C GLN A 78 -3.35 -22.09 0.04
N GLN A 79 -3.27 -21.71 1.31
CA GLN A 79 -4.07 -20.61 1.85
C GLN A 79 -3.78 -19.29 1.14
N LEU A 80 -2.50 -18.96 0.88
CA LEU A 80 -2.16 -17.76 0.11
C LEU A 80 -2.80 -17.81 -1.29
N TYR A 81 -2.65 -18.93 -2.00
CA TYR A 81 -3.27 -19.11 -3.31
C TYR A 81 -4.79 -18.91 -3.28
N GLU A 82 -5.50 -19.50 -2.32
CA GLU A 82 -6.96 -19.42 -2.25
C GLU A 82 -7.45 -18.01 -1.89
N LEU A 83 -6.76 -17.32 -0.98
CA LEU A 83 -7.07 -15.93 -0.63
C LEU A 83 -6.79 -14.99 -1.81
N THR A 84 -5.66 -15.17 -2.51
CA THR A 84 -5.33 -14.40 -3.73
C THR A 84 -6.32 -14.70 -4.85
N PHE A 85 -6.76 -15.95 -4.99
CA PHE A 85 -7.80 -16.35 -5.94
C PHE A 85 -9.10 -15.61 -5.67
N CYS A 86 -9.56 -15.53 -4.41
CA CYS A 86 -10.75 -14.76 -4.08
C CYS A 86 -10.58 -13.28 -4.43
N LEU A 87 -9.42 -12.68 -4.14
CA LEU A 87 -9.16 -11.28 -4.49
C LEU A 87 -9.12 -11.07 -6.02
N TRP A 88 -8.51 -11.99 -6.77
CA TRP A 88 -8.48 -11.99 -8.23
C TRP A 88 -9.89 -12.13 -8.82
N THR A 89 -10.75 -13.01 -8.29
CA THR A 89 -12.13 -13.14 -8.79
C THR A 89 -12.94 -11.85 -8.63
N MET A 90 -12.65 -11.04 -7.60
CA MET A 90 -13.27 -9.73 -7.41
C MET A 90 -12.87 -8.73 -8.51
N THR A 91 -11.71 -8.89 -9.16
CA THR A 91 -11.25 -8.00 -10.23
C THR A 91 -12.09 -8.10 -11.50
N TYR A 92 -12.88 -9.16 -11.68
CA TYR A 92 -13.80 -9.28 -12.81
C TYR A 92 -15.01 -8.33 -12.71
N GLU A 93 -15.26 -7.76 -11.53
CA GLU A 93 -16.33 -6.78 -11.34
C GLU A 93 -15.89 -5.34 -11.60
N LEU A 94 -14.60 -5.10 -11.88
CA LEU A 94 -14.06 -3.74 -12.00
C LEU A 94 -14.80 -2.94 -13.08
N GLU A 95 -15.04 -3.53 -14.26
CA GLU A 95 -15.74 -2.83 -15.34
C GLU A 95 -17.19 -2.46 -14.97
N GLY A 96 -17.90 -3.37 -14.29
CA GLY A 96 -19.33 -3.24 -14.02
C GLY A 96 -19.70 -2.57 -12.69
N SER A 97 -18.72 -2.13 -11.89
CA SER A 97 -18.98 -1.55 -10.57
C SER A 97 -17.93 -0.52 -10.15
N ALA A 98 -18.31 0.76 -10.24
CA ALA A 98 -17.50 1.87 -9.73
C ALA A 98 -17.25 1.75 -8.22
N ASN A 99 -18.20 1.20 -7.45
CA ASN A 99 -18.03 0.95 -6.02
C ASN A 99 -16.92 -0.07 -5.74
N ILE A 100 -16.84 -1.14 -6.53
CA ILE A 100 -15.78 -2.14 -6.37
C ILE A 100 -14.43 -1.55 -6.78
N ARG A 101 -14.35 -0.76 -7.87
CA ARG A 101 -13.12 -0.04 -8.22
C ARG A 101 -12.69 0.89 -7.10
N ALA A 102 -13.62 1.65 -6.50
CA ALA A 102 -13.36 2.50 -5.36
C ALA A 102 -12.85 1.71 -4.13
N ASP A 103 -13.43 0.55 -3.84
CA ASP A 103 -12.97 -0.31 -2.73
C ASP A 103 -11.56 -0.90 -2.97
N PHE A 104 -11.19 -1.20 -4.22
CA PHE A 104 -9.84 -1.62 -4.58
C PHE A 104 -8.81 -0.49 -4.44
N ALA A 105 -9.16 0.73 -4.89
CA ALA A 105 -8.28 1.90 -4.81
C ALA A 105 -8.14 2.44 -3.38
N LYS A 106 -9.14 2.18 -2.53
CA LYS A 106 -9.16 2.66 -1.15
C LYS A 106 -7.99 2.11 -0.34
N ASP A 107 -7.20 3.02 0.23
CA ASP A 107 -6.03 2.75 1.07
C ASP A 107 -4.89 1.96 0.36
N GLY A 108 -4.95 1.74 -0.98
CA GLY A 108 -3.93 1.02 -1.76
C GLY A 108 -3.68 -0.45 -1.36
N LEU A 109 -4.45 -1.00 -0.41
CA LEU A 109 -4.11 -2.25 0.28
C LEU A 109 -4.14 -3.47 -0.63
N ALA A 110 -5.04 -3.51 -1.61
CA ALA A 110 -5.17 -4.63 -2.53
C ALA A 110 -3.97 -4.70 -3.48
N VAL A 111 -3.60 -3.57 -4.10
CA VAL A 111 -2.42 -3.47 -4.97
C VAL A 111 -1.15 -3.83 -4.21
N ALA A 112 -0.99 -3.31 -2.99
CA ALA A 112 0.15 -3.64 -2.15
C ALA A 112 0.24 -5.13 -1.80
N ALA A 113 -0.89 -5.76 -1.43
CA ALA A 113 -0.93 -7.17 -1.11
C ALA A 113 -0.51 -8.04 -2.30
N LEU A 114 -1.01 -7.73 -3.50
CA LEU A 114 -0.66 -8.46 -4.71
C LEU A 114 0.81 -8.23 -5.10
N THR A 115 1.29 -6.98 -5.02
CA THR A 115 2.68 -6.62 -5.32
C THR A 115 3.65 -7.34 -4.37
N GLU A 116 3.33 -7.44 -3.08
CA GLU A 116 4.14 -8.17 -2.09
C GLU A 116 4.25 -9.66 -2.43
N LEU A 117 3.14 -10.30 -2.84
CA LEU A 117 3.15 -11.71 -3.27
C LEU A 117 4.01 -11.95 -4.52
N VAL A 118 3.95 -11.03 -5.48
CA VAL A 118 4.80 -11.06 -6.68
C VAL A 118 6.28 -10.90 -6.30
N SER A 119 6.57 -9.98 -5.39
CA SER A 119 7.94 -9.65 -4.95
C SER A 119 8.60 -10.77 -4.15
N VAL A 120 7.87 -11.39 -3.22
CA VAL A 120 8.37 -12.50 -2.38
C VAL A 120 8.42 -13.82 -3.16
N ALA A 121 7.64 -13.94 -4.24
CA ALA A 121 7.59 -15.09 -5.13
C ALA A 121 7.45 -16.45 -4.41
N PRO A 122 6.43 -16.65 -3.54
CA PRO A 122 6.36 -17.81 -2.64
C PRO A 122 6.23 -19.14 -3.38
N ARG A 123 5.37 -19.20 -4.42
CA ARG A 123 5.26 -20.29 -5.40
C ARG A 123 4.63 -19.74 -6.68
N GLU A 124 4.97 -20.35 -7.81
CA GLU A 124 4.50 -19.96 -9.14
C GLU A 124 2.98 -19.82 -9.23
N LYS A 125 2.21 -20.77 -8.67
CA LYS A 125 0.73 -20.67 -8.67
C LYS A 125 0.18 -19.42 -7.98
N VAL A 126 0.84 -18.94 -6.92
CA VAL A 126 0.40 -17.74 -6.19
C VAL A 126 0.79 -16.51 -6.99
N VAL A 127 2.01 -16.49 -7.54
CA VAL A 127 2.52 -15.41 -8.39
C VAL A 127 1.65 -15.25 -9.64
N ARG A 128 1.27 -16.35 -10.31
CA ARG A 128 0.38 -16.35 -11.47
C ARG A 128 -0.93 -15.64 -11.17
N VAL A 129 -1.62 -16.01 -10.09
CA VAL A 129 -2.91 -15.41 -9.74
C VAL A 129 -2.75 -13.95 -9.29
N ALA A 130 -1.65 -13.63 -8.60
CA ALA A 130 -1.36 -12.25 -8.20
C ALA A 130 -1.10 -11.34 -9.42
N LEU A 131 -0.31 -11.81 -10.40
CA LEU A 131 -0.07 -11.12 -11.67
C LEU A 131 -1.36 -10.93 -12.46
N ALA A 132 -2.22 -11.95 -12.54
CA ALA A 132 -3.51 -11.83 -13.22
C ALA A 132 -4.41 -10.78 -12.56
N GLY A 133 -4.43 -10.72 -11.22
CA GLY A 133 -5.15 -9.67 -10.47
C GLY A 133 -4.61 -8.27 -10.73
N LEU A 134 -3.28 -8.11 -10.72
CA LEU A 134 -2.64 -6.84 -11.04
C LEU A 134 -2.90 -6.43 -12.49
N LYS A 135 -2.84 -7.36 -13.45
CA LYS A 135 -3.16 -7.09 -14.85
C LYS A 135 -4.59 -6.58 -14.99
N ASN A 136 -5.57 -7.26 -14.38
CA ASN A 136 -6.97 -6.85 -14.45
C ASN A 136 -7.18 -5.44 -13.88
N LEU A 137 -6.52 -5.10 -12.77
CA LEU A 137 -6.52 -3.74 -12.23
C LEU A 137 -5.87 -2.73 -13.19
N ALA A 138 -4.73 -3.08 -13.79
CA ALA A 138 -3.98 -2.19 -14.69
C ALA A 138 -4.70 -1.89 -16.02
N ILE A 139 -5.57 -2.80 -16.49
CA ILE A 139 -6.30 -2.63 -17.76
C ILE A 139 -7.75 -2.20 -17.58
N CYS A 140 -8.24 -2.06 -16.34
CA CYS A 140 -9.65 -1.76 -16.13
C CYS A 140 -10.02 -0.35 -16.62
N THR A 141 -11.25 -0.20 -17.07
CA THR A 141 -11.82 1.07 -17.50
C THR A 141 -12.98 1.49 -16.62
N SER A 142 -13.37 2.76 -16.74
CA SER A 142 -14.59 3.29 -16.15
C SER A 142 -15.70 3.48 -17.19
N GLU A 143 -15.58 2.90 -18.39
CA GLU A 143 -16.50 3.18 -19.51
C GLU A 143 -17.90 2.58 -19.26
N ASN A 144 -17.96 1.39 -18.68
CA ASN A 144 -19.21 0.66 -18.47
C ASN A 144 -20.02 1.14 -17.25
N ASP A 145 -19.34 1.70 -16.25
CA ASP A 145 -19.95 2.34 -15.09
C ASP A 145 -19.00 3.45 -14.61
N ALA A 146 -19.25 4.69 -14.98
CA ALA A 146 -18.39 5.82 -14.60
C ALA A 146 -18.49 6.18 -13.10
N GLY A 147 -19.48 5.62 -12.38
CA GLY A 147 -19.79 6.01 -11.01
C GLY A 147 -20.55 7.34 -10.91
N PRO A 148 -20.79 7.82 -9.68
CA PRO A 148 -21.54 9.05 -9.45
C PRO A 148 -20.84 10.28 -10.04
N ALA A 149 -21.61 11.16 -10.68
CA ALA A 149 -21.09 12.42 -11.19
C ALA A 149 -20.41 13.25 -10.08
N GLY A 150 -19.23 13.79 -10.39
CA GLY A 150 -18.43 14.58 -9.45
C GLY A 150 -17.51 13.77 -8.54
N THR A 151 -17.48 12.45 -8.68
CA THR A 151 -16.45 11.61 -8.04
C THR A 151 -15.23 11.44 -8.96
N PRO A 152 -14.00 11.31 -8.41
CA PRO A 152 -12.82 11.04 -9.22
C PRO A 152 -12.97 9.73 -10.00
N THR A 153 -12.63 9.75 -11.29
CA THR A 153 -12.59 8.54 -12.10
C THR A 153 -11.51 7.60 -11.57
N ILE A 154 -11.88 6.33 -11.37
CA ILE A 154 -10.95 5.27 -10.97
C ILE A 154 -10.88 4.27 -12.12
N ASP A 155 -9.72 4.21 -12.76
CA ASP A 155 -9.40 3.34 -13.89
C ASP A 155 -8.00 2.73 -13.72
N GLY A 156 -7.51 2.06 -14.77
CA GLY A 156 -6.21 1.40 -14.76
C GLY A 156 -5.02 2.33 -14.46
N ALA A 157 -5.10 3.63 -14.77
CA ALA A 157 -4.02 4.58 -14.49
C ALA A 157 -3.84 4.79 -12.99
N VAL A 158 -4.95 4.87 -12.24
CA VAL A 158 -4.92 4.95 -10.77
C VAL A 158 -4.22 3.73 -10.18
N PHE A 159 -4.56 2.53 -10.66
CA PHE A 159 -3.94 1.30 -10.15
C PHE A 159 -2.47 1.15 -10.59
N LEU A 160 -2.09 1.61 -11.78
CA LEU A 160 -0.70 1.65 -12.21
C LEU A 160 0.15 2.58 -11.34
N ASN A 161 -0.40 3.73 -10.93
CA ASN A 161 0.25 4.63 -9.98
C ASN A 161 0.49 3.94 -8.63
N ASP A 162 -0.52 3.27 -8.09
CA ASP A 162 -0.39 2.49 -6.85
C ASP A 162 0.65 1.36 -6.98
N MET A 163 0.69 0.68 -8.13
CA MET A 163 1.66 -0.38 -8.40
C MET A 163 3.09 0.14 -8.44
N ILE A 164 3.31 1.30 -9.06
CA ILE A 164 4.61 1.99 -9.08
C ILE A 164 5.03 2.34 -7.66
N ALA A 165 4.14 2.98 -6.89
CA ALA A 165 4.38 3.33 -5.49
C ALA A 165 4.70 2.11 -4.63
N CYS A 166 4.02 0.98 -4.86
CA CYS A 166 4.30 -0.28 -4.17
C CYS A 166 5.60 -0.98 -4.64
N GLY A 167 6.33 -0.42 -5.60
CA GLY A 167 7.60 -0.96 -6.09
C GLY A 167 7.47 -2.13 -7.08
N LEU A 168 6.29 -2.32 -7.69
CA LEU A 168 6.03 -3.46 -8.59
C LEU A 168 6.99 -3.50 -9.78
N MET A 169 7.45 -2.35 -10.28
CA MET A 169 8.40 -2.27 -11.41
C MET A 169 9.64 -3.14 -11.19
N LYS A 170 10.27 -3.02 -10.01
CA LYS A 170 11.48 -3.80 -9.67
C LYS A 170 11.19 -5.30 -9.65
N ALA A 171 10.03 -5.69 -9.14
CA ALA A 171 9.61 -7.10 -9.08
C ALA A 171 9.36 -7.66 -10.48
N ILE A 172 8.72 -6.88 -11.36
CA ILE A 172 8.44 -7.26 -12.74
C ILE A 172 9.73 -7.38 -13.56
N ASP A 173 10.69 -6.47 -13.40
CA ASP A 173 12.01 -6.59 -14.04
C ASP A 173 12.72 -7.89 -13.62
N PHE A 174 12.73 -8.20 -12.33
CA PHE A 174 13.29 -9.45 -11.82
C PHE A 174 12.58 -10.70 -12.37
N LEU A 175 11.26 -10.67 -12.49
CA LEU A 175 10.49 -11.79 -13.05
C LEU A 175 10.70 -11.95 -14.56
N LYS A 176 10.89 -10.85 -15.28
CA LYS A 176 11.17 -10.87 -16.72
C LYS A 176 12.51 -11.53 -17.05
N ASP A 177 13.52 -11.34 -16.19
CA ASP A 177 14.82 -11.99 -16.33
C ASP A 177 14.78 -13.49 -15.99
N ARG A 178 13.71 -13.96 -15.36
CA ARG A 178 13.50 -15.39 -15.07
C ARG A 178 12.85 -16.11 -16.25
N GLN A 179 13.32 -17.32 -16.52
CA GLN A 179 12.71 -18.22 -17.50
C GLN A 179 11.51 -18.96 -16.88
N PHE A 180 10.32 -18.39 -17.01
CA PHE A 180 9.06 -19.05 -16.66
C PHE A 180 8.58 -19.97 -17.79
N THR A 181 8.04 -21.14 -17.43
CA THR A 181 7.44 -22.08 -18.39
C THR A 181 5.95 -21.87 -18.59
N ASP A 182 5.29 -21.18 -17.65
CA ASP A 182 3.87 -20.87 -17.72
C ASP A 182 3.62 -19.68 -18.68
N PRO A 183 2.88 -19.88 -19.78
CA PRO A 183 2.67 -18.83 -20.78
C PRO A 183 1.90 -17.63 -20.22
N ASP A 184 0.97 -17.86 -19.28
CA ASP A 184 0.16 -16.79 -18.70
C ASP A 184 1.04 -15.86 -17.82
N VAL A 185 2.01 -16.44 -17.10
CA VAL A 185 2.96 -15.65 -16.30
C VAL A 185 3.83 -14.78 -17.20
N VAL A 186 4.34 -15.34 -18.30
CA VAL A 186 5.18 -14.59 -19.26
C VAL A 186 4.39 -13.46 -19.92
N GLU A 187 3.15 -13.72 -20.32
CA GLU A 187 2.26 -12.72 -20.90
C GLU A 187 1.95 -11.60 -19.90
N ASP A 188 1.53 -11.93 -18.68
CA ASP A 188 1.15 -10.95 -17.65
C ASP A 188 2.34 -10.07 -17.25
N VAL A 189 3.54 -10.66 -17.06
CA VAL A 189 4.78 -9.92 -16.79
C VAL A 189 5.08 -8.95 -17.93
N THR A 190 4.94 -9.38 -19.18
CA THR A 190 5.20 -8.54 -20.36
C THR A 190 4.21 -7.38 -20.46
N ILE A 191 2.92 -7.64 -20.25
CA ILE A 191 1.87 -6.61 -20.26
C ILE A 191 2.11 -5.60 -19.14
N LEU A 192 2.30 -6.06 -17.90
CA LEU A 192 2.52 -5.19 -16.75
C LEU A 192 3.80 -4.36 -16.91
N HIS A 193 4.90 -4.96 -17.36
CA HIS A 193 6.14 -4.22 -17.65
C HIS A 193 5.90 -3.07 -18.64
N LYS A 194 5.17 -3.34 -19.74
CA LYS A 194 4.87 -2.31 -20.75
C LYS A 194 3.98 -1.20 -20.19
N LEU A 195 2.93 -1.54 -19.45
CA LEU A 195 1.99 -0.56 -18.89
C LEU A 195 2.67 0.30 -17.81
N LEU A 196 3.40 -0.32 -16.89
CA LEU A 196 4.14 0.39 -15.83
C LEU A 196 5.21 1.32 -16.43
N ALA A 197 6.00 0.84 -17.40
CA ALA A 197 7.05 1.64 -18.02
C ALA A 197 6.49 2.83 -18.83
N LYS A 198 5.30 2.67 -19.43
CA LYS A 198 4.60 3.77 -20.08
C LYS A 198 4.13 4.79 -19.03
N ASN A 199 3.37 4.33 -18.04
CA ASN A 199 2.77 5.18 -17.02
C ASN A 199 3.85 5.94 -16.22
N TYR A 200 4.94 5.28 -15.83
CA TYR A 200 6.04 5.91 -15.09
C TYR A 200 6.71 7.06 -15.85
N LYS A 201 6.80 6.99 -17.18
CA LYS A 201 7.41 8.07 -17.99
C LYS A 201 6.56 9.33 -18.03
N ASP A 202 5.26 9.18 -17.82
CA ASP A 202 4.31 10.29 -17.85
C ASP A 202 4.20 10.98 -16.47
N LEU A 203 4.76 10.39 -15.42
CA LEU A 203 4.76 10.96 -14.06
C LEU A 203 5.95 11.90 -13.82
N THR A 204 5.65 13.04 -13.20
CA THR A 204 6.65 13.91 -12.59
C THR A 204 7.19 13.32 -11.29
N ARG A 205 8.36 13.78 -10.85
CA ARG A 205 8.93 13.37 -9.54
C ARG A 205 7.98 13.68 -8.37
N TRP A 206 7.23 14.77 -8.47
CA TRP A 206 6.24 15.14 -7.46
C TRP A 206 5.05 14.16 -7.44
N GLU A 207 4.53 13.78 -8.59
CA GLU A 207 3.42 12.82 -8.65
C GLU A 207 3.83 11.44 -8.14
N VAL A 208 5.07 11.00 -8.41
CA VAL A 208 5.62 9.77 -7.80
C VAL A 208 5.60 9.87 -6.28
N TYR A 209 6.13 10.95 -5.72
CA TYR A 209 6.11 11.19 -4.27
C TYR A 209 4.69 11.22 -3.70
N GLN A 210 3.78 11.96 -4.33
CA GLN A 210 2.39 12.06 -3.89
C GLN A 210 1.71 10.69 -3.87
N ASN A 211 1.88 9.88 -4.93
CA ASN A 211 1.32 8.53 -5.01
C ASN A 211 1.90 7.59 -3.93
N GLU A 212 3.19 7.68 -3.62
CA GLU A 212 3.79 6.93 -2.50
C GLU A 212 3.16 7.31 -1.15
N ILE A 213 3.00 8.60 -0.87
CA ILE A 213 2.39 9.07 0.37
C ILE A 213 0.92 8.66 0.48
N GLU A 214 0.12 8.84 -0.57
CA GLU A 214 -1.32 8.56 -0.54
C GLU A 214 -1.64 7.06 -0.51
N SER A 215 -0.81 6.23 -1.15
CA SER A 215 -0.92 4.77 -1.06
C SER A 215 -0.44 4.23 0.30
N GLY A 216 0.33 5.01 1.06
CA GLY A 216 0.91 4.62 2.35
C GLY A 216 2.04 3.58 2.24
N HIS A 217 2.61 3.38 1.05
CA HIS A 217 3.69 2.43 0.77
C HIS A 217 4.99 3.17 0.43
N LEU A 218 5.55 3.84 1.43
CA LEU A 218 6.77 4.64 1.27
C LEU A 218 7.98 3.72 1.15
N GLN A 219 8.88 4.04 0.24
CA GLN A 219 10.16 3.35 0.09
C GLN A 219 11.30 4.35 -0.06
N TRP A 220 12.44 4.09 0.58
CA TRP A 220 13.63 4.89 0.36
C TRP A 220 13.98 4.94 -1.13
N GLY A 221 14.06 6.17 -1.67
CA GLY A 221 14.14 6.39 -3.11
C GLY A 221 14.51 7.83 -3.45
N SER A 222 14.50 8.15 -4.75
CA SER A 222 14.94 9.45 -5.28
C SER A 222 14.03 10.62 -4.87
N VAL A 223 12.83 10.34 -4.35
CA VAL A 223 11.85 11.33 -3.88
C VAL A 223 11.90 11.58 -2.37
N HIS A 224 12.61 10.76 -1.60
CA HIS A 224 12.80 10.94 -0.15
C HIS A 224 14.21 11.46 0.15
N THR A 225 14.56 12.62 -0.42
CA THR A 225 15.89 13.21 -0.30
C THR A 225 15.84 14.72 -0.08
N GLU A 226 16.86 15.28 0.59
CA GLU A 226 17.01 16.72 0.78
C GLU A 226 16.92 17.49 -0.56
N ALA A 227 17.52 16.96 -1.62
CA ALA A 227 17.47 17.57 -2.96
C ALA A 227 16.03 17.66 -3.49
N PHE A 228 15.23 16.61 -3.30
CA PHE A 228 13.81 16.63 -3.67
C PHE A 228 13.05 17.69 -2.88
N PHE A 229 13.22 17.76 -1.55
CA PHE A 229 12.49 18.72 -0.72
C PHE A 229 12.91 20.17 -0.95
N LYS A 230 14.17 20.44 -1.30
CA LYS A 230 14.61 21.78 -1.73
C LYS A 230 13.81 22.31 -2.92
N GLU A 231 13.46 21.42 -3.85
CA GLU A 231 12.75 21.76 -5.07
C GLU A 231 11.22 21.76 -4.89
N ASN A 232 10.69 20.83 -4.09
CA ASN A 232 9.26 20.49 -4.11
C ASN A 232 8.51 20.74 -2.79
N ALA A 233 9.18 21.18 -1.71
CA ALA A 233 8.50 21.36 -0.41
C ALA A 233 7.31 22.34 -0.46
N SER A 234 7.36 23.36 -1.34
CA SER A 234 6.24 24.30 -1.56
C SER A 234 4.97 23.61 -2.08
N MET A 235 5.10 22.54 -2.84
CA MET A 235 3.98 21.80 -3.40
C MET A 235 3.16 21.06 -2.33
N MET A 236 3.75 20.80 -1.16
CA MET A 236 3.07 20.15 -0.03
C MET A 236 1.94 20.99 0.58
N GLU A 237 1.90 22.30 0.29
CA GLU A 237 0.81 23.20 0.69
C GLU A 237 -0.52 22.82 0.03
N GLY A 238 -0.46 22.31 -1.21
CA GLY A 238 -1.64 22.08 -2.04
C GLY A 238 -2.28 23.38 -2.56
N SER A 239 -3.22 23.26 -3.50
CA SER A 239 -3.92 24.43 -4.08
C SER A 239 -4.87 25.12 -3.10
N ASP A 240 -5.31 24.41 -2.06
CA ASP A 240 -6.24 24.87 -1.02
C ASP A 240 -5.52 25.33 0.26
N GLY A 241 -4.19 25.15 0.35
CA GLY A 241 -3.42 25.46 1.55
C GLY A 241 -3.70 24.53 2.73
N ASP A 242 -4.29 23.36 2.50
CA ASP A 242 -4.71 22.44 3.57
C ASP A 242 -3.58 21.52 4.06
N PHE A 243 -2.45 21.48 3.35
CA PHE A 243 -1.30 20.63 3.69
C PHE A 243 -1.67 19.14 3.80
N ARG A 244 -2.53 18.65 2.90
CA ARG A 244 -3.02 17.26 2.89
C ARG A 244 -1.89 16.24 2.95
N ILE A 245 -0.84 16.41 2.14
CA ILE A 245 0.33 15.51 2.12
C ILE A 245 1.02 15.44 3.48
N VAL A 246 1.18 16.59 4.16
CA VAL A 246 1.76 16.64 5.51
C VAL A 246 0.87 15.90 6.52
N LYS A 247 -0.45 16.06 6.43
CA LYS A 247 -1.39 15.33 7.31
C LYS A 247 -1.32 13.81 7.11
N VAL A 248 -1.19 13.36 5.87
CA VAL A 248 -1.03 11.93 5.56
C VAL A 248 0.30 11.41 6.12
N LEU A 249 1.41 12.13 5.94
CA LEU A 249 2.70 11.80 6.57
C LEU A 249 2.60 11.69 8.09
N ILE A 250 1.91 12.64 8.74
CA ILE A 250 1.70 12.61 10.19
C ILE A 250 0.92 11.35 10.61
N ALA A 251 -0.09 10.93 9.84
CA ALA A 251 -0.82 9.69 10.10
C ALA A 251 0.08 8.45 9.94
N LEU A 252 0.99 8.46 8.96
CA LEU A 252 1.93 7.37 8.68
C LEU A 252 2.99 7.18 9.77
N LEU A 253 3.20 8.14 10.66
CA LEU A 253 4.03 7.96 11.87
C LEU A 253 3.55 6.81 12.76
N SER A 254 2.25 6.50 12.71
CA SER A 254 1.65 5.37 13.45
C SER A 254 1.69 4.05 12.68
N SER A 255 2.41 4.00 11.55
CA SER A 255 2.58 2.77 10.77
C SER A 255 3.24 1.67 11.59
N LYS A 256 2.79 0.44 11.39
CA LYS A 256 3.47 -0.75 11.93
C LYS A 256 4.71 -1.12 11.12
N ASP A 257 4.89 -0.48 9.98
CA ASP A 257 6.06 -0.63 9.13
C ASP A 257 7.10 0.40 9.55
N GLU A 258 8.18 -0.07 10.15
CA GLU A 258 9.22 0.78 10.73
C GLU A 258 9.92 1.62 9.66
N ASP A 259 10.11 1.10 8.45
CA ASP A 259 10.67 1.86 7.32
C ASP A 259 9.74 3.00 6.93
N VAL A 260 8.42 2.76 6.85
CA VAL A 260 7.43 3.81 6.54
C VAL A 260 7.41 4.88 7.63
N ALA A 261 7.46 4.48 8.90
CA ALA A 261 7.51 5.43 10.01
C ALA A 261 8.81 6.26 9.99
N ALA A 262 9.96 5.64 9.69
CA ALA A 262 11.25 6.31 9.56
C ALA A 262 11.27 7.32 8.40
N ILE A 263 10.78 6.93 7.22
CA ILE A 263 10.65 7.83 6.05
C ILE A 263 9.69 8.99 6.38
N ALA A 264 8.55 8.70 7.02
CA ALA A 264 7.61 9.75 7.41
C ALA A 264 8.24 10.77 8.39
N CYS A 265 9.03 10.30 9.37
CA CYS A 265 9.81 11.19 10.23
C CYS A 265 10.79 12.05 9.43
N TYR A 266 11.53 11.43 8.49
CA TYR A 266 12.49 12.14 7.64
C TYR A 266 11.81 13.24 6.80
N ASP A 267 10.76 12.89 6.06
CA ASP A 267 10.05 13.77 5.16
C ASP A 267 9.41 14.96 5.88
N ILE A 268 8.81 14.74 7.06
CA ILE A 268 8.29 15.84 7.90
C ILE A 268 9.43 16.77 8.31
N GLY A 269 10.59 16.21 8.67
CA GLY A 269 11.77 17.01 9.00
C GLY A 269 12.27 17.85 7.83
N GLU A 270 12.34 17.27 6.64
CA GLU A 270 12.73 17.99 5.42
C GLU A 270 11.71 19.05 5.01
N PHE A 271 10.41 18.78 5.09
CA PHE A 271 9.35 19.78 4.92
C PHE A 271 9.55 20.96 5.88
N VAL A 272 9.77 20.69 7.17
CA VAL A 272 10.00 21.73 8.18
C VAL A 272 11.21 22.60 7.86
N ARG A 273 12.25 22.02 7.25
CA ARG A 273 13.48 22.72 6.86
C ARG A 273 13.30 23.55 5.60
N HIS A 274 12.60 23.02 4.59
CA HIS A 274 12.56 23.57 3.24
C HIS A 274 11.31 24.40 2.93
N TYR A 275 10.24 24.28 3.72
CA TYR A 275 9.03 25.09 3.56
C TYR A 275 9.05 26.33 4.47
N PRO A 276 8.72 27.54 3.95
CA PRO A 276 8.60 28.75 4.76
C PRO A 276 7.62 28.58 5.94
N ASN A 277 8.03 28.91 7.16
CA ASN A 277 7.23 28.67 8.37
C ASN A 277 6.85 27.19 8.63
N GLY A 278 7.54 26.23 8.01
CA GLY A 278 7.26 24.79 8.16
C GLY A 278 7.19 24.31 9.61
N ARG A 279 8.02 24.86 10.50
CA ARG A 279 7.96 24.58 11.96
C ARG A 279 6.60 24.92 12.59
N ALA A 280 6.04 26.08 12.27
CA ALA A 280 4.78 26.52 12.83
C ALA A 280 3.63 25.65 12.31
N ILE A 281 3.68 25.29 11.02
CA ILE A 281 2.69 24.43 10.37
C ILE A 281 2.74 23.02 10.94
N ALA A 282 3.92 22.41 11.04
CA ALA A 282 4.08 21.07 11.61
C ALA A 282 3.57 20.99 13.06
N LYS A 283 3.84 22.02 13.88
CA LYS A 283 3.30 22.11 15.25
C LYS A 283 1.77 22.26 15.26
N ARG A 284 1.22 23.14 14.41
CA ARG A 284 -0.23 23.35 14.28
C ARG A 284 -0.96 22.07 13.86
N LEU A 285 -0.33 21.26 13.01
CA LEU A 285 -0.89 19.99 12.52
C LEU A 285 -0.67 18.81 13.49
N GLY A 286 -0.01 19.01 14.64
CA GLY A 286 0.18 17.97 15.66
C GLY A 286 1.35 17.01 15.39
N ALA A 287 2.28 17.36 14.49
CA ALA A 287 3.41 16.48 14.16
C ALA A 287 4.33 16.23 15.36
N LYS A 288 4.56 17.24 16.19
CA LYS A 288 5.46 17.15 17.34
C LYS A 288 4.98 16.07 18.32
N GLU A 289 3.70 16.07 18.63
CA GLU A 289 3.06 15.18 19.59
C GLU A 289 3.16 13.72 19.15
N LEU A 290 3.11 13.47 17.84
CA LEU A 290 3.20 12.12 17.26
C LEU A 290 4.64 11.65 17.00
N VAL A 291 5.59 12.54 16.71
CA VAL A 291 7.00 12.16 16.54
C VAL A 291 7.71 11.96 17.89
N MET A 292 7.35 12.72 18.93
CA MET A 292 8.03 12.65 20.24
C MET A 292 8.11 11.23 20.83
N PRO A 293 7.05 10.41 20.86
CA PRO A 293 7.13 9.02 21.34
C PRO A 293 8.08 8.14 20.51
N LEU A 294 8.30 8.45 19.23
CA LEU A 294 9.17 7.68 18.34
C LEU A 294 10.66 7.91 18.62
N ILE A 295 11.02 8.92 19.41
CA ILE A 295 12.41 9.13 19.87
C ILE A 295 12.89 7.97 20.75
N GLU A 296 11.97 7.30 21.44
CA GLU A 296 12.28 6.14 22.30
C GLU A 296 11.91 4.82 21.62
N HIS A 297 11.75 4.82 20.29
CA HIS A 297 11.38 3.63 19.54
C HIS A 297 12.49 2.56 19.58
N GLU A 298 12.10 1.28 19.64
CA GLU A 298 13.04 0.15 19.73
C GLU A 298 13.92 0.01 18.47
N ASN A 299 13.35 0.30 17.30
CA ASN A 299 14.11 0.37 16.05
C ASN A 299 14.97 1.64 16.01
N ALA A 300 16.29 1.44 15.91
CA ALA A 300 17.29 2.50 15.91
C ALA A 300 17.15 3.50 14.74
N ASP A 301 16.66 3.05 13.58
CA ASP A 301 16.51 3.93 12.41
C ASP A 301 15.28 4.84 12.55
N VAL A 302 14.16 4.30 13.06
CA VAL A 302 12.99 5.10 13.45
C VAL A 302 13.39 6.13 14.51
N GLN A 303 14.07 5.69 15.58
CA GLN A 303 14.56 6.57 16.64
C GLN A 303 15.46 7.68 16.08
N ARG A 304 16.42 7.33 15.21
CA ARG A 304 17.34 8.29 14.58
C ARG A 304 16.59 9.35 13.78
N HIS A 305 15.67 8.93 12.92
CA HIS A 305 14.89 9.85 12.10
C HIS A 305 13.90 10.69 12.93
N ALA A 306 13.31 10.12 13.97
CA ALA A 306 12.44 10.85 14.91
C ALA A 306 13.21 11.95 15.66
N LEU A 307 14.40 11.64 16.18
CA LEU A 307 15.29 12.61 16.84
C LEU A 307 15.65 13.78 15.93
N GLN A 308 16.04 13.48 14.69
CA GLN A 308 16.35 14.51 13.69
C GLN A 308 15.12 15.36 13.35
N CYS A 309 13.97 14.74 13.17
CA CYS A 309 12.71 15.42 12.89
C CYS A 309 12.31 16.38 14.02
N VAL A 310 12.30 15.91 15.27
CA VAL A 310 12.01 16.75 16.45
C VAL A 310 13.02 17.89 16.57
N SER A 311 14.30 17.64 16.34
CA SER A 311 15.34 18.68 16.35
C SER A 311 15.05 19.79 15.33
N LYS A 312 14.65 19.43 14.11
CA LYS A 312 14.27 20.40 13.06
C LYS A 312 13.00 21.19 13.44
N ILE A 313 12.03 20.55 14.10
CA ILE A 313 10.79 21.19 14.58
C ILE A 313 11.04 22.17 15.73
N MET A 314 11.97 21.83 16.64
CA MET A 314 12.15 22.52 17.92
C MET A 314 13.27 23.57 17.92
N VAL A 315 14.37 23.32 17.21
CA VAL A 315 15.60 24.13 17.32
C VAL A 315 15.72 25.07 16.14
N GLN A 316 15.96 26.37 16.39
CA GLN A 316 16.14 27.36 15.32
C GLN A 316 17.39 27.10 14.46
N ASN A 317 18.50 26.68 15.08
CA ASN A 317 19.80 26.38 14.45
C ASN A 317 20.17 24.89 14.55
N TRP A 318 19.34 24.02 13.97
CA TRP A 318 19.50 22.57 14.08
C TRP A 318 20.79 22.02 13.41
N GLU A 319 21.39 22.76 12.47
CA GLU A 319 22.61 22.36 11.73
C GLU A 319 23.84 22.12 12.63
N PHE A 320 23.79 22.59 13.88
CA PHE A 320 24.84 22.39 14.89
C PHE A 320 24.60 21.19 15.81
N VAL A 321 23.47 20.50 15.67
CA VAL A 321 23.15 19.27 16.42
C VAL A 321 23.62 18.08 15.57
N LYS A 322 24.90 17.72 15.72
CA LYS A 322 25.50 16.52 15.12
C LYS A 322 25.43 15.33 16.06
#